data_AF-A0A252E3Y5-F1
#
_entry.id   AF-A0A252E3Y5-F1
#
_cell.length_a   1.000
_cell.length_b   1.000
_cell.length_c   1.000
_cell.angle_alpha   90.00
_cell.angle_beta   90.00
_cell.angle_gamma   90.00
#
_symmetry.space_group_name_H-M   'P 1'
#
loop_
_entity.id
_entity.type
_entity.pdbx_description
1 polymer ?
#
loop_
_entity_poly.entity_id
_entity_poly.type
_entity_poly.pdbx_seq_one_letter_code
_entity_poly.pdbx_strand_id
1 'polypeptide(L)'
;MLNTLSPLAEDLVGQSYTSPGYLQTQRRIRSLIDRYLAVEKLRDRLEDLPIQFANPQPRPWKSIDWQAINSNQIIGIDPEVFLSILIGAMDTEAPIRGYTQTSRKYLAKLHPEMARFVGGSVGEDGELLEPGLWEKEERQHTPALIKVYTQLTGEKITPKLRTVRGYLPTDDPYEDLYRHGLHRVATEYGATCLYLWLMAYTTGPLQDVLEELAQDEINHMTKFWGFGVWAFPDTGLMRIGRTLIKTRSQNYQRNNLMRTLRRMMGTLNWNAWSLSNKGTLLFTFSYTMLRLWSWNNSLSPKYLQDLFGITSVAPKN
;
A
#
# COMPACT_ATOMS: atom_id res chain seq x y z
N MET A 1 -20.26 -43.00 16.55
CA MET A 1 -19.30 -42.05 15.98
C MET A 1 -19.77 -40.65 16.35
N LEU A 2 -19.12 -40.03 17.33
CA LEU A 2 -19.42 -38.67 17.75
C LEU A 2 -18.72 -37.72 16.76
N ASN A 3 -19.51 -37.01 15.95
CA ASN A 3 -19.03 -35.85 15.18
C ASN A 3 -18.75 -34.73 16.16
N THR A 4 -17.55 -34.71 16.73
CA THR A 4 -16.99 -33.50 17.33
C THR A 4 -16.62 -32.56 16.19
N LEU A 5 -17.52 -31.63 15.86
CA LEU A 5 -17.18 -30.43 15.12
C LEU A 5 -16.12 -29.70 15.94
N SER A 6 -14.86 -29.79 15.52
CA SER A 6 -13.81 -28.92 16.05
C SER A 6 -14.31 -27.47 15.96
N PRO A 7 -14.11 -26.64 17.00
CA PRO A 7 -14.44 -25.23 16.91
C PRO A 7 -13.71 -24.65 15.70
N LEU A 8 -14.47 -24.01 14.79
CA LEU A 8 -13.90 -23.21 13.71
C LEU A 8 -12.93 -22.22 14.35
N ALA A 9 -11.65 -22.30 13.99
CA ALA A 9 -10.64 -21.40 14.49
C ALA A 9 -11.12 -19.94 14.33
N GLU A 10 -10.98 -19.12 15.37
CA GLU A 10 -11.13 -17.67 15.24
C GLU A 10 -10.15 -17.23 14.16
N ASP A 11 -10.68 -16.67 13.07
CA ASP A 11 -9.81 -16.07 12.05
C ASP A 11 -9.50 -14.62 12.44
N LEU A 12 -8.56 -13.97 11.74
CA LEU A 12 -8.16 -12.60 12.07
C LEU A 12 -9.33 -11.60 11.97
N VAL A 13 -10.50 -12.03 11.48
CA VAL A 13 -11.70 -11.22 11.30
C VAL A 13 -12.85 -11.65 12.21
N GLY A 14 -12.57 -12.49 13.21
CA GLY A 14 -13.52 -13.01 14.18
C GLY A 14 -14.20 -14.28 13.66
N GLN A 15 -15.50 -14.18 13.36
CA GLN A 15 -16.30 -15.36 13.00
C GLN A 15 -15.91 -15.89 11.62
N SER A 16 -15.45 -17.15 11.58
CA SER A 16 -15.09 -17.85 10.35
C SER A 16 -16.34 -18.26 9.56
N TYR A 17 -16.35 -17.94 8.27
CA TYR A 17 -17.39 -18.35 7.33
C TYR A 17 -16.72 -19.08 6.17
N THR A 18 -17.19 -20.27 5.82
CA THR A 18 -16.68 -21.02 4.66
C THR A 18 -17.10 -20.41 3.33
N SER A 19 -18.25 -19.72 3.30
CA SER A 19 -18.73 -18.99 2.12
C SER A 19 -19.48 -17.73 2.57
N PRO A 20 -18.77 -16.64 2.90
CA PRO A 20 -19.41 -15.41 3.36
C PRO A 20 -20.22 -14.76 2.22
N GLY A 21 -21.47 -14.41 2.52
CA GLY A 21 -22.27 -13.55 1.65
C GLY A 21 -21.82 -12.07 1.74
N TYR A 22 -22.36 -11.22 0.87
CA TYR A 22 -21.98 -9.80 0.76
C TYR A 22 -21.90 -9.06 2.12
N LEU A 23 -22.95 -9.15 2.95
CA LEU A 23 -23.01 -8.47 4.23
C LEU A 23 -22.00 -9.03 5.25
N GLN A 24 -21.74 -10.33 5.21
CA GLN A 24 -20.74 -10.97 6.07
C GLN A 24 -19.33 -10.51 5.66
N THR A 25 -19.05 -10.47 4.36
CA THR A 25 -17.79 -9.92 3.85
C THR A 25 -17.61 -8.45 4.20
N GLN A 26 -18.65 -7.61 4.09
CA GLN A 26 -18.55 -6.21 4.50
C GLN A 26 -18.24 -6.06 6.00
N ARG A 27 -18.84 -6.88 6.87
CA ARG A 27 -18.51 -6.90 8.30
C ARG A 27 -17.06 -7.31 8.53
N ARG A 28 -16.58 -8.30 7.77
CA ARG A 28 -15.18 -8.73 7.79
C ARG A 28 -14.23 -7.58 7.43
N ILE A 29 -14.48 -6.93 6.29
CA ILE A 29 -13.72 -5.76 5.82
C ILE A 29 -13.72 -4.64 6.86
N ARG A 30 -14.90 -4.32 7.44
CA ARG A 30 -15.01 -3.28 8.48
C ARG A 30 -14.13 -3.63 9.69
N SER A 31 -14.21 -4.86 10.19
CA SER A 31 -13.41 -5.30 11.34
C SER A 31 -11.91 -5.17 11.08
N LEU A 32 -11.45 -5.56 9.88
CA LEU A 32 -10.06 -5.40 9.47
C LEU A 32 -9.66 -3.92 9.42
N ILE A 33 -10.44 -3.09 8.75
CA ILE A 33 -10.16 -1.65 8.62
C ILE A 33 -10.13 -0.97 9.99
N ASP A 34 -11.13 -1.21 10.85
CA ASP A 34 -11.18 -0.63 12.19
C ASP A 34 -9.99 -1.08 13.05
N ARG A 35 -9.52 -2.32 12.88
CA ARG A 35 -8.38 -2.86 13.61
C ARG A 35 -7.04 -2.31 13.13
N TYR A 36 -6.79 -2.25 11.83
CA TYR A 36 -5.46 -1.91 11.30
C TYR A 36 -5.28 -0.41 11.03
N LEU A 37 -6.37 0.29 10.76
CA LEU A 37 -6.44 1.74 10.52
C LEU A 37 -7.09 2.48 11.70
N ALA A 38 -6.91 1.94 12.92
CA ALA A 38 -7.16 2.68 14.15
C ALA A 38 -6.27 3.94 14.20
N VAL A 39 -6.81 5.05 14.68
CA VAL A 39 -6.11 6.35 14.68
C VAL A 39 -4.79 6.27 15.44
N GLU A 40 -4.80 5.54 16.55
CA GLU A 40 -3.66 5.29 17.42
C GLU A 40 -2.56 4.58 16.65
N LYS A 41 -2.90 3.50 15.92
CA LYS A 41 -1.91 2.75 15.12
C LYS A 41 -1.34 3.54 13.95
N LEU A 42 -2.13 4.42 13.34
CA LEU A 42 -1.65 5.30 12.28
C LEU A 42 -0.73 6.39 12.87
N ARG A 43 -1.05 6.90 14.06
CA ARG A 43 -0.18 7.82 14.78
C ARG A 43 1.15 7.16 15.13
N ASP A 44 1.14 6.00 15.78
CA ASP A 44 2.34 5.27 16.19
C ASP A 44 3.29 5.05 15.01
N ARG A 45 2.76 4.64 13.85
CA ARG A 45 3.54 4.45 12.61
C ARG A 45 4.12 5.75 12.07
N LEU A 46 3.39 6.86 12.17
CA LEU A 46 3.90 8.15 11.74
C LEU A 46 5.01 8.65 12.68
N GLU A 47 4.83 8.50 13.99
CA GLU A 47 5.81 8.87 15.03
C GLU A 47 7.10 8.06 14.93
N ASP A 48 7.04 6.85 14.40
CA ASP A 48 8.20 5.99 14.11
C ASP A 48 9.06 6.49 12.93
N LEU A 49 8.53 7.35 12.04
CA LEU A 49 9.25 7.77 10.84
C LEU A 49 10.57 8.51 11.14
N PRO A 50 10.63 9.53 12.02
CA PRO A 50 11.89 10.17 12.39
C PRO A 50 12.89 9.21 13.06
N ILE A 51 12.40 8.24 13.84
CA ILE A 51 13.24 7.21 14.48
C ILE A 51 13.93 6.37 13.40
N GLN A 52 13.18 5.99 12.36
CA GLN A 52 13.70 5.24 11.21
C GLN A 52 14.64 6.04 10.30
N PHE A 53 14.58 7.37 10.29
CA PHE A 53 15.60 8.18 9.62
C PHE A 53 16.96 7.99 10.30
N ALA A 54 17.00 7.92 11.63
CA ALA A 54 18.22 7.72 12.40
C ALA A 54 18.68 6.25 12.42
N ASN A 55 17.74 5.31 12.59
CA ASN A 55 18.03 3.88 12.70
C ASN A 55 17.04 3.06 11.86
N PRO A 56 17.29 2.91 10.54
CA PRO A 56 16.38 2.22 9.65
C PRO A 56 16.41 0.70 9.88
N GLN A 57 15.34 0.16 10.49
CA GLN A 57 15.17 -1.29 10.70
C GLN A 57 13.88 -1.78 10.05
N PRO A 58 13.95 -2.83 9.19
CA PRO A 58 12.76 -3.41 8.59
C PRO A 58 11.91 -4.08 9.66
N ARG A 59 10.59 -3.94 9.54
CA ARG A 59 9.67 -4.65 10.41
C ARG A 59 9.88 -6.17 10.26
N PRO A 60 10.09 -6.92 11.36
CA PRO A 60 10.12 -8.37 11.28
C PRO A 60 8.71 -8.89 10.98
N TRP A 61 8.59 -9.72 9.95
CA TRP A 61 7.36 -10.47 9.72
C TRP A 61 7.18 -11.56 10.77
N LYS A 62 5.93 -11.84 11.13
CA LYS A 62 5.64 -13.00 11.99
C LYS A 62 6.02 -14.31 11.29
N SER A 63 6.22 -15.37 12.06
CA SER A 63 6.44 -16.70 11.48
C SER A 63 5.19 -17.19 10.77
N ILE A 64 5.32 -17.65 9.53
CA ILE A 64 4.22 -18.14 8.69
C ILE A 64 4.41 -19.64 8.45
N ASP A 65 3.37 -20.43 8.71
CA ASP A 65 3.33 -21.83 8.32
C ASP A 65 3.00 -21.97 6.81
N TRP A 66 4.05 -21.86 6.01
CA TRP A 66 3.95 -21.90 4.56
C TRP A 66 3.42 -23.23 4.00
N GLN A 67 3.58 -24.34 4.72
CA GLN A 67 3.17 -25.67 4.24
C GLN A 67 1.68 -25.93 4.49
N ALA A 68 1.06 -25.18 5.41
CA ALA A 68 -0.36 -25.23 5.67
C ALA A 68 -1.20 -24.33 4.75
N ILE A 69 -0.56 -23.57 3.85
CA ILE A 69 -1.25 -22.76 2.83
C ILE A 69 -1.89 -23.69 1.81
N ASN A 70 -3.21 -23.55 1.60
CA ASN A 70 -3.93 -24.38 0.65
C ASN A 70 -5.20 -23.68 0.13
N SER A 71 -5.79 -24.20 -0.95
CA SER A 71 -6.91 -23.55 -1.65
C SER A 71 -8.20 -23.44 -0.85
N ASN A 72 -8.42 -24.27 0.18
CA ASN A 72 -9.63 -24.18 1.02
C ASN A 72 -9.65 -22.91 1.89
N GLN A 73 -8.52 -22.22 1.99
CA GLN A 73 -8.39 -20.96 2.72
C GLN A 73 -8.91 -19.77 1.90
N ILE A 74 -9.17 -19.93 0.61
CA ILE A 74 -9.82 -18.94 -0.24
C ILE A 74 -11.34 -19.09 -0.07
N ILE A 75 -12.00 -18.06 0.45
CA ILE A 75 -13.42 -18.10 0.80
C ILE A 75 -14.19 -16.99 0.09
N GLY A 76 -15.42 -17.26 -0.36
CA GLY A 76 -16.33 -16.23 -0.92
C GLY A 76 -15.89 -15.60 -2.26
N ILE A 77 -14.76 -16.03 -2.82
CA ILE A 77 -14.25 -15.62 -4.13
C ILE A 77 -13.83 -16.85 -4.92
N ASP A 78 -13.98 -16.77 -6.24
CA ASP A 78 -13.47 -17.77 -7.16
C ASP A 78 -11.93 -17.87 -7.06
N PRO A 79 -11.36 -19.07 -6.84
CA PRO A 79 -9.91 -19.25 -6.76
C PRO A 79 -9.14 -18.75 -7.98
N GLU A 80 -9.67 -18.88 -9.20
CA GLU A 80 -9.00 -18.38 -10.40
C GLU A 80 -8.95 -16.86 -10.42
N VAL A 81 -10.03 -16.21 -9.96
CA VAL A 81 -10.04 -14.75 -9.78
C VAL A 81 -9.00 -14.35 -8.73
N PHE A 82 -8.95 -15.03 -7.59
CA PHE A 82 -7.94 -14.77 -6.55
C PHE A 82 -6.51 -14.93 -7.09
N LEU A 83 -6.21 -16.00 -7.81
CA LEU A 83 -4.90 -16.23 -8.42
C LEU A 83 -4.56 -15.14 -9.45
N SER A 84 -5.54 -14.70 -10.27
CA SER A 84 -5.32 -13.60 -11.22
C SER A 84 -4.96 -12.28 -10.53
N ILE A 85 -5.52 -12.04 -9.33
CA ILE A 85 -5.18 -10.88 -8.50
C ILE A 85 -3.75 -10.99 -7.98
N LEU A 86 -3.33 -12.16 -7.48
CA LEU A 86 -1.95 -12.38 -7.04
C LEU A 86 -0.95 -12.11 -8.16
N ILE A 87 -1.23 -12.59 -9.38
CA ILE A 87 -0.40 -12.28 -10.56
C ILE A 87 -0.33 -10.79 -10.80
N GLY A 88 -1.47 -10.11 -10.74
CA GLY A 88 -1.54 -8.67 -10.91
C GLY A 88 -0.77 -7.87 -9.85
N ALA A 89 -0.79 -8.32 -8.60
CA ALA A 89 -0.03 -7.75 -7.49
C ALA A 89 1.47 -7.96 -7.72
N MET A 90 1.91 -9.19 -8.02
CA MET A 90 3.31 -9.52 -8.32
C MET A 90 3.89 -8.64 -9.44
N ASP A 91 3.16 -8.48 -10.54
CA ASP A 91 3.58 -7.62 -11.66
C ASP A 91 3.71 -6.14 -11.26
N THR A 92 2.98 -5.72 -10.24
CA THR A 92 3.01 -4.36 -9.72
C THR A 92 4.17 -4.17 -8.73
N GLU A 93 4.48 -5.16 -7.89
CA GLU A 93 5.58 -5.06 -6.91
C GLU A 93 6.96 -5.28 -7.52
N ALA A 94 7.08 -6.13 -8.55
CA ALA A 94 8.37 -6.65 -9.01
C ALA A 94 9.43 -5.59 -9.40
N PRO A 95 9.12 -4.43 -10.02
CA PRO A 95 10.12 -3.44 -10.34
C PRO A 95 10.39 -2.43 -9.20
N ILE A 96 10.29 -2.88 -7.94
CA ILE A 96 10.42 -2.05 -6.73
C ILE A 96 11.65 -1.15 -6.73
N ARG A 97 12.83 -1.67 -7.12
CA ARG A 97 14.07 -0.90 -7.21
C ARG A 97 13.90 0.36 -8.05
N GLY A 98 13.21 0.26 -9.18
CA GLY A 98 12.99 1.42 -10.02
C GLY A 98 12.07 2.44 -9.34
N TYR A 99 11.02 1.98 -8.64
CA TYR A 99 10.10 2.87 -7.92
C TYR A 99 10.78 3.59 -6.76
N THR A 100 11.64 2.90 -6.01
CA THR A 100 12.38 3.47 -4.88
C THR A 100 13.40 4.49 -5.37
N GLN A 101 14.14 4.18 -6.44
CA GLN A 101 15.11 5.12 -7.01
C GLN A 101 14.46 6.34 -7.67
N THR A 102 13.32 6.19 -8.35
CA THR A 102 12.57 7.35 -8.86
C THR A 102 12.11 8.24 -7.71
N SER A 103 11.55 7.65 -6.65
CA SER A 103 11.08 8.42 -5.49
C SER A 103 12.21 9.11 -4.75
N ARG A 104 13.36 8.45 -4.57
CA ARG A 104 14.59 9.05 -4.04
C ARG A 104 15.00 10.29 -4.81
N LYS A 105 14.98 10.25 -6.16
CA LYS A 105 15.37 11.38 -7.01
C LYS A 105 14.45 12.60 -6.81
N TYR A 106 13.14 12.41 -6.68
CA TYR A 106 12.22 13.51 -6.35
C TYR A 106 12.47 14.10 -4.96
N LEU A 107 12.86 13.28 -3.98
CA LEU A 107 13.07 13.70 -2.60
C LEU A 107 14.45 14.32 -2.33
N ALA A 108 15.50 13.85 -3.00
CA ALA A 108 16.90 14.07 -2.61
C ALA A 108 17.29 15.53 -2.39
N LYS A 109 16.73 16.46 -3.18
CA LYS A 109 17.05 17.89 -3.08
C LYS A 109 16.33 18.58 -1.91
N LEU A 110 15.09 18.20 -1.63
CA LEU A 110 14.23 18.90 -0.68
C LEU A 110 14.20 18.22 0.69
N HIS A 111 14.24 16.90 0.71
CA HIS A 111 14.08 16.07 1.90
C HIS A 111 15.04 14.87 1.84
N PRO A 112 16.33 15.08 2.09
CA PRO A 112 17.37 14.04 1.95
C PRO A 112 17.17 12.85 2.90
N GLU A 113 16.64 13.06 4.11
CA GLU A 113 16.36 11.98 5.07
C GLU A 113 15.29 11.04 4.53
N MET A 114 14.18 11.58 4.03
CA MET A 114 13.12 10.81 3.38
C MET A 114 13.64 10.15 2.09
N ALA A 115 14.52 10.81 1.33
CA ALA A 115 15.15 10.19 0.16
C ALA A 115 15.98 8.95 0.55
N ARG A 116 16.76 9.04 1.62
CA ARG A 116 17.53 7.92 2.17
C ARG A 116 16.63 6.81 2.70
N PHE A 117 15.57 7.15 3.43
CA PHE A 117 14.56 6.18 3.90
C PHE A 117 13.94 5.39 2.74
N VAL A 118 13.58 6.09 1.66
CA VAL A 118 12.89 5.51 0.49
C VAL A 118 13.83 4.67 -0.38
N GLY A 119 14.90 5.27 -0.89
CA GLY A 119 15.76 4.65 -1.91
C GLY A 119 17.22 4.51 -1.51
N GLY A 120 17.56 4.84 -0.26
CA GLY A 120 18.89 4.62 0.29
C GLY A 120 19.94 5.63 -0.17
N SER A 121 21.21 5.25 -0.04
CA SER A 121 22.35 6.09 -0.39
C SER A 121 22.97 5.66 -1.72
N VAL A 122 23.35 6.65 -2.53
CA VAL A 122 24.07 6.46 -3.79
C VAL A 122 25.46 7.09 -3.70
N GLY A 123 26.42 6.50 -4.39
CA GLY A 123 27.78 7.01 -4.54
C GLY A 123 27.85 8.16 -5.55
N GLU A 124 29.04 8.74 -5.71
CA GLU A 124 29.30 9.84 -6.65
C GLU A 124 29.12 9.43 -8.11
N ASP A 125 29.34 8.15 -8.42
CA ASP A 125 29.08 7.51 -9.71
C ASP A 125 27.59 7.24 -9.99
N GLY A 126 26.73 7.49 -9.00
CA GLY A 126 25.30 7.22 -9.06
C GLY A 126 24.93 5.77 -8.77
N GLU A 127 25.90 4.91 -8.44
CA GLU A 127 25.67 3.53 -8.04
C GLU A 127 25.07 3.47 -6.63
N LEU A 128 24.25 2.46 -6.39
CA LEU A 128 23.63 2.31 -5.08
C LEU A 128 24.58 1.65 -4.09
N LEU A 129 24.84 2.36 -2.98
CA LEU A 129 25.66 1.87 -1.88
C LEU A 129 24.82 1.05 -0.89
N GLU A 130 23.65 1.56 -0.49
CA GLU A 130 22.76 0.91 0.47
C GLU A 130 21.31 1.11 0.03
N PRO A 131 20.45 0.07 0.00
CA PRO A 131 19.02 0.25 -0.22
C PRO A 131 18.36 0.98 0.96
N GLY A 132 17.33 1.77 0.66
CA GLY A 132 16.49 2.41 1.68
C GLY A 132 15.70 1.39 2.49
N LEU A 133 15.23 1.80 3.66
CA LEU A 133 14.38 0.96 4.50
C LEU A 133 13.11 0.52 3.78
N TRP A 134 12.43 1.46 3.14
CA TRP A 134 11.22 1.16 2.39
C TRP A 134 11.48 0.11 1.30
N GLU A 135 12.58 0.23 0.55
CA GLU A 135 12.96 -0.79 -0.43
C GLU A 135 13.26 -2.16 0.23
N LYS A 136 13.90 -2.20 1.39
CA LYS A 136 14.20 -3.45 2.11
C LYS A 136 12.90 -4.18 2.50
N GLU A 137 11.87 -3.45 2.92
CA GLU A 137 10.56 -4.01 3.27
C GLU A 137 9.83 -4.54 2.02
N GLU A 138 9.68 -3.70 1.00
CA GLU A 138 8.97 -4.01 -0.25
C GLU A 138 9.56 -5.21 -1.03
N ARG A 139 10.87 -5.44 -0.91
CA ARG A 139 11.53 -6.61 -1.52
C ARG A 139 11.01 -7.95 -1.00
N GLN A 140 10.34 -7.97 0.14
CA GLN A 140 9.76 -9.20 0.70
C GLN A 140 8.44 -9.57 0.01
N HIS A 141 7.75 -8.60 -0.59
CA HIS A 141 6.38 -8.78 -1.08
C HIS A 141 6.30 -9.70 -2.29
N THR A 142 7.11 -9.42 -3.33
CA THR A 142 7.12 -10.26 -4.55
C THR A 142 7.47 -11.73 -4.24
N PRO A 143 8.54 -12.04 -3.46
CA PRO A 143 8.83 -13.41 -3.04
C PRO A 143 7.69 -14.08 -2.26
N ALA A 144 7.03 -13.34 -1.35
CA ALA A 144 5.91 -13.88 -0.58
C ALA A 144 4.73 -14.24 -1.50
N LEU A 145 4.36 -13.36 -2.43
CA LEU A 145 3.29 -13.60 -3.40
C LEU A 145 3.61 -14.77 -4.35
N ILE A 146 4.85 -14.88 -4.84
CA ILE A 146 5.30 -16.04 -5.64
C ILE A 146 5.12 -17.33 -4.82
N LYS A 147 5.55 -17.33 -3.56
CA LYS A 147 5.46 -18.50 -2.69
C LYS A 147 4.01 -18.90 -2.42
N VAL A 148 3.12 -17.93 -2.17
CA VAL A 148 1.67 -18.19 -2.06
C VAL A 148 1.15 -18.81 -3.35
N TYR A 149 1.44 -18.22 -4.50
CA TYR A 149 1.00 -18.74 -5.80
C TYR A 149 1.46 -20.19 -5.99
N THR A 150 2.74 -20.47 -5.78
CA THR A 150 3.29 -21.82 -5.92
C THR A 150 2.70 -22.82 -4.93
N GLN A 151 2.39 -22.42 -3.69
CA GLN A 151 1.69 -23.30 -2.74
C GLN A 151 0.26 -23.63 -3.18
N LEU A 152 -0.44 -22.65 -3.76
CA LEU A 152 -1.83 -22.83 -4.19
C LEU A 152 -1.97 -23.61 -5.51
N THR A 153 -1.00 -23.51 -6.41
CA THR A 153 -1.09 -24.09 -7.76
C THR A 153 -0.13 -25.25 -8.01
N GLY A 154 0.96 -25.35 -7.23
CA GLY A 154 2.09 -26.22 -7.54
C GLY A 154 2.99 -25.68 -8.66
N GLU A 155 2.66 -24.54 -9.26
CA GLU A 155 3.35 -23.98 -10.41
C GLU A 155 4.34 -22.88 -10.02
N LYS A 156 5.44 -22.78 -10.77
CA LYS A 156 6.38 -21.65 -10.67
C LYS A 156 5.91 -20.52 -11.56
N ILE A 157 6.06 -19.30 -11.08
CA ILE A 157 5.72 -18.08 -11.82
C ILE A 157 6.86 -17.06 -11.75
N THR A 158 7.04 -16.32 -12.85
CA THR A 158 7.94 -15.18 -12.92
C THR A 158 7.12 -13.92 -13.18
N PRO A 159 7.17 -12.92 -12.30
CA PRO A 159 6.45 -11.66 -12.49
C PRO A 159 6.88 -10.96 -13.79
N LYS A 160 5.92 -10.33 -14.47
CA LYS A 160 6.20 -9.50 -15.64
C LYS A 160 6.63 -8.11 -15.19
N LEU A 161 7.91 -7.79 -15.39
CA LEU A 161 8.45 -6.49 -15.05
C LEU A 161 7.78 -5.37 -15.85
N ARG A 162 7.15 -4.45 -15.13
CA ARG A 162 6.58 -3.24 -15.73
C ARG A 162 7.66 -2.20 -15.96
N THR A 163 7.53 -1.46 -17.06
CA THR A 163 8.38 -0.29 -17.30
C THR A 163 8.14 0.76 -16.22
N VAL A 164 9.19 1.02 -15.44
CA VAL A 164 9.20 2.09 -14.45
C VAL A 164 9.33 3.43 -15.16
N ARG A 165 8.51 4.39 -14.79
CA ARG A 165 8.71 5.77 -15.21
C ARG A 165 9.85 6.36 -14.38
N GLY A 166 10.88 6.85 -15.07
CA GLY A 166 11.98 7.55 -14.43
C GLY A 166 11.56 8.91 -13.87
N TYR A 167 12.49 9.54 -13.16
CA TYR A 167 12.41 10.93 -12.72
C TYR A 167 12.24 11.88 -13.92
N LEU A 168 11.23 12.74 -13.88
CA LEU A 168 10.94 13.74 -14.91
C LEU A 168 10.96 15.12 -14.24
N PRO A 169 12.15 15.75 -14.10
CA PRO A 169 12.27 17.07 -13.50
C PRO A 169 11.62 18.16 -14.36
N THR A 170 11.07 19.16 -13.68
CA THR A 170 10.74 20.48 -14.20
C THR A 170 11.54 21.54 -13.45
N ASP A 171 11.33 22.81 -13.77
CA ASP A 171 11.97 23.93 -13.07
C ASP A 171 11.39 24.19 -11.67
N ASP A 172 10.35 23.44 -11.27
CA ASP A 172 9.73 23.48 -9.94
C ASP A 172 9.84 22.12 -9.21
N PRO A 173 10.98 21.86 -8.52
CA PRO A 173 11.18 20.62 -7.76
C PRO A 173 10.15 20.39 -6.65
N TYR A 174 9.50 21.45 -6.14
CA TYR A 174 8.52 21.36 -5.07
C TYR A 174 7.18 20.83 -5.60
N GLU A 175 6.68 21.40 -6.70
CA GLU A 175 5.47 20.90 -7.36
C GLU A 175 5.69 19.50 -7.97
N ASP A 176 6.89 19.22 -8.49
CA ASP A 176 7.30 17.89 -8.94
C ASP A 176 7.19 16.85 -7.82
N LEU A 177 7.78 17.15 -6.65
CA LEU A 177 7.73 16.28 -5.49
C LEU A 177 6.29 16.13 -4.97
N TYR A 178 5.51 17.21 -4.90
CA TYR A 178 4.10 17.16 -4.49
C TYR A 178 3.31 16.17 -5.34
N ARG A 179 3.41 16.28 -6.66
CA ARG A 179 2.70 15.39 -7.60
C ARG A 179 3.16 13.94 -7.50
N HIS A 180 4.47 13.73 -7.35
CA HIS A 180 5.02 12.39 -7.15
C HIS A 180 4.55 11.78 -5.82
N GLY A 181 4.56 12.57 -4.75
CA GLY A 181 4.08 12.19 -3.42
C GLY A 181 2.60 11.78 -3.44
N LEU A 182 1.73 12.56 -4.09
CA LEU A 182 0.33 12.18 -4.29
C LEU A 182 0.17 10.84 -5.01
N HIS A 183 1.01 10.56 -6.00
CA HIS A 183 0.99 9.27 -6.70
C HIS A 183 1.45 8.12 -5.80
N ARG A 184 2.47 8.30 -4.95
CA ARG A 184 2.88 7.28 -3.97
C ARG A 184 1.76 7.01 -2.97
N VAL A 185 1.20 8.05 -2.35
CA VAL A 185 0.06 7.91 -1.43
C VAL A 185 -1.09 7.13 -2.06
N ALA A 186 -1.44 7.44 -3.32
CA ALA A 186 -2.48 6.71 -4.03
C ALA A 186 -2.13 5.24 -4.32
N THR A 187 -0.85 4.93 -4.52
CA THR A 187 -0.38 3.57 -4.79
C THR A 187 -0.44 2.74 -3.50
N GLU A 188 0.10 3.24 -2.39
CA GLU A 188 0.06 2.52 -1.10
C GLU A 188 -1.37 2.36 -0.58
N TYR A 189 -2.21 3.38 -0.78
CA TYR A 189 -3.63 3.30 -0.45
C TYR A 189 -4.33 2.20 -1.26
N GLY A 190 -3.99 2.08 -2.55
CA GLY A 190 -4.51 1.04 -3.42
C GLY A 190 -4.11 -0.36 -2.94
N ALA A 191 -2.84 -0.56 -2.63
CA ALA A 191 -2.29 -1.83 -2.13
C ALA A 191 -2.84 -2.17 -0.73
N THR A 192 -2.88 -1.21 0.20
CA THR A 192 -3.54 -1.34 1.50
C THR A 192 -4.98 -1.85 1.36
N CYS A 193 -5.78 -1.22 0.50
CA CYS A 193 -7.16 -1.65 0.29
C CYS A 193 -7.24 -3.03 -0.34
N LEU A 194 -6.36 -3.35 -1.30
CA LEU A 194 -6.34 -4.65 -1.94
C LEU A 194 -6.02 -5.76 -0.94
N TYR A 195 -4.97 -5.62 -0.13
CA TYR A 195 -4.59 -6.65 0.83
C TYR A 195 -5.59 -6.79 1.97
N LEU A 196 -6.14 -5.69 2.51
CA LEU A 196 -7.25 -5.76 3.47
C LEU A 196 -8.49 -6.46 2.89
N TRP A 197 -8.79 -6.21 1.61
CA TRP A 197 -9.87 -6.90 0.93
C TRP A 197 -9.55 -8.39 0.76
N LEU A 198 -8.35 -8.77 0.29
CA LEU A 198 -7.94 -10.17 0.15
C LEU A 198 -7.95 -10.91 1.50
N MET A 199 -7.56 -10.25 2.60
CA MET A 199 -7.68 -10.80 3.96
C MET A 199 -9.13 -11.13 4.30
N ALA A 200 -10.12 -10.32 3.89
CA ALA A 200 -11.52 -10.62 4.14
C ALA A 200 -12.02 -11.87 3.38
N TYR A 201 -11.36 -12.22 2.26
CA TYR A 201 -11.64 -13.39 1.42
C TYR A 201 -10.68 -14.56 1.65
N THR A 202 -9.90 -14.52 2.73
CA THR A 202 -8.96 -15.59 3.10
C THR A 202 -9.03 -15.94 4.58
N THR A 203 -8.47 -17.09 4.94
CA THR A 203 -8.36 -17.59 6.33
C THR A 203 -7.02 -18.28 6.57
N GLY A 204 -6.69 -18.55 7.84
CA GLY A 204 -5.51 -19.33 8.23
C GLY A 204 -4.17 -18.74 7.75
N PRO A 205 -3.14 -19.59 7.57
CA PRO A 205 -1.82 -19.19 7.07
C PRO A 205 -1.80 -18.35 5.78
N LEU A 206 -2.77 -18.51 4.87
CA LEU A 206 -2.88 -17.63 3.71
C LEU A 206 -3.24 -16.19 4.10
N GLN A 207 -4.17 -16.04 5.04
CA GLN A 207 -4.55 -14.74 5.59
C GLN A 207 -3.39 -14.11 6.37
N ASP A 208 -2.57 -14.92 7.04
CA ASP A 208 -1.38 -14.46 7.75
C ASP A 208 -0.35 -13.81 6.83
N VAL A 209 -0.10 -14.36 5.63
CA VAL A 209 0.76 -13.73 4.62
C VAL A 209 0.20 -12.37 4.20
N LEU A 210 -1.11 -12.31 3.93
CA LEU A 210 -1.77 -11.09 3.49
C LEU A 210 -1.81 -10.02 4.59
N GLU A 211 -1.85 -10.43 5.86
CA GLU A 211 -1.72 -9.52 6.99
C GLU A 211 -0.35 -8.84 7.01
N GLU A 212 0.73 -9.58 6.78
CA GLU A 212 2.09 -9.03 6.76
C GLU A 212 2.27 -8.01 5.63
N LEU A 213 1.76 -8.33 4.44
CA LEU A 213 1.71 -7.40 3.31
C LEU A 213 0.88 -6.16 3.64
N ALA A 214 -0.33 -6.33 4.17
CA ALA A 214 -1.20 -5.22 4.53
C ALA A 214 -0.57 -4.30 5.59
N GLN A 215 0.14 -4.87 6.57
CA GLN A 215 0.81 -4.08 7.61
C GLN A 215 1.94 -3.20 7.03
N ASP A 216 2.70 -3.72 6.08
CA ASP A 216 3.75 -2.96 5.38
C ASP A 216 3.12 -1.83 4.56
N GLU A 217 2.09 -2.12 3.76
CA GLU A 217 1.40 -1.09 2.96
C GLU A 217 0.77 0.01 3.82
N ILE A 218 0.17 -0.37 4.95
CA ILE A 218 -0.41 0.60 5.88
C ILE A 218 0.70 1.47 6.49
N ASN A 219 1.85 0.88 6.82
CA ASN A 219 3.02 1.61 7.30
C ASN A 219 3.52 2.62 6.26
N HIS A 220 3.69 2.19 5.01
CA HIS A 220 4.17 3.04 3.92
C HIS A 220 3.17 4.15 3.60
N MET A 221 1.88 3.80 3.45
CA MET A 221 0.81 4.76 3.21
C MET A 221 0.77 5.84 4.29
N THR A 222 0.83 5.43 5.56
CA THR A 222 0.80 6.35 6.71
C THR A 222 1.97 7.32 6.67
N LYS A 223 3.19 6.80 6.43
CA LYS A 223 4.41 7.59 6.38
C LYS A 223 4.40 8.58 5.22
N PHE A 224 4.05 8.15 4.00
CA PHE A 224 3.93 9.04 2.86
C PHE A 224 2.81 10.08 3.02
N TRP A 225 1.67 9.68 3.60
CA TRP A 225 0.55 10.59 3.84
C TRP A 225 0.91 11.67 4.85
N GLY A 226 1.34 11.27 6.06
CA GLY A 226 1.66 12.21 7.13
C GLY A 226 2.82 13.14 6.78
N PHE A 227 3.86 12.60 6.13
CA PHE A 227 4.94 13.40 5.57
C PHE A 227 4.43 14.39 4.51
N GLY A 228 3.53 13.96 3.62
CA GLY A 228 2.93 14.82 2.60
C GLY A 228 2.11 15.97 3.19
N VAL A 229 1.33 15.71 4.25
CA VAL A 229 0.56 16.77 4.95
C VAL A 229 1.51 17.79 5.58
N TRP A 230 2.61 17.32 6.19
CA TRP A 230 3.62 18.21 6.76
C TRP A 230 4.35 19.02 5.69
N ALA A 231 4.86 18.37 4.65
CA ALA A 231 5.67 19.01 3.61
C ALA A 231 4.86 19.97 2.72
N PHE A 232 3.54 19.76 2.61
CA PHE A 232 2.65 20.53 1.73
C PHE A 232 1.38 21.01 2.45
N PRO A 233 1.48 21.89 3.47
CA PRO A 233 0.36 22.26 4.34
C PRO A 233 -0.73 23.08 3.61
N ASP A 234 -0.37 23.81 2.55
CA ASP A 234 -1.30 24.64 1.74
C ASP A 234 -2.10 23.82 0.71
N THR A 235 -2.15 22.51 0.87
CA THR A 235 -2.87 21.60 -0.03
C THR A 235 -4.22 21.24 0.57
N GLY A 236 -5.13 22.21 0.59
CA GLY A 236 -6.54 21.92 0.88
C GLY A 236 -7.09 20.85 -0.07
N LEU A 237 -8.09 20.08 0.37
CA LEU A 237 -8.71 18.98 -0.40
C LEU A 237 -9.09 19.38 -1.84
N MET A 238 -9.47 20.65 -2.04
CA MET A 238 -9.75 21.20 -3.36
C MET A 238 -8.52 21.23 -4.27
N ARG A 239 -7.32 21.51 -3.74
CA ARG A 239 -6.05 21.45 -4.50
C ARG A 239 -5.66 19.99 -4.76
N ILE A 240 -5.84 19.08 -3.82
CA ILE A 240 -5.62 17.63 -4.05
C ILE A 240 -6.54 17.15 -5.17
N GLY A 241 -7.85 17.36 -5.05
CA GLY A 241 -8.83 17.01 -6.08
C GLY A 241 -8.54 17.68 -7.43
N ARG A 242 -8.23 18.98 -7.44
CA ARG A 242 -7.85 19.70 -8.67
C ARG A 242 -6.55 19.18 -9.27
N THR A 243 -5.51 18.85 -8.51
CA THR A 243 -4.25 18.31 -9.04
C THR A 243 -4.45 16.91 -9.61
N LEU A 244 -5.31 16.09 -8.99
CA LEU A 244 -5.72 14.78 -9.51
C LEU A 244 -6.53 14.89 -10.82
N ILE A 245 -7.25 15.99 -11.03
CA ILE A 245 -8.07 16.26 -12.23
C ILE A 245 -7.29 17.05 -13.31
N LYS A 246 -6.43 18.01 -12.95
CA LYS A 246 -5.72 18.95 -13.85
C LYS A 246 -4.53 18.34 -14.58
N THR A 247 -4.03 17.17 -14.17
CA THR A 247 -3.14 16.32 -14.98
C THR A 247 -3.78 15.82 -16.30
N ARG A 248 -4.92 16.39 -16.68
CA ARG A 248 -5.65 16.19 -17.94
C ARG A 248 -5.38 17.29 -18.99
N SER A 249 -4.69 18.38 -18.66
CA SER A 249 -4.52 19.54 -19.56
C SER A 249 -3.09 19.70 -20.09
N GLN A 250 -3.02 19.67 -21.42
CA GLN A 250 -2.00 20.03 -22.41
C GLN A 250 -0.56 20.34 -21.94
N ASN A 251 0.40 19.61 -22.52
CA ASN A 251 1.88 19.62 -22.37
C ASN A 251 2.51 18.73 -21.29
N TYR A 252 1.73 17.98 -20.51
CA TYR A 252 2.25 16.91 -19.65
C TYR A 252 1.46 15.61 -19.89
N GLN A 253 2.06 14.64 -20.61
CA GLN A 253 1.37 13.43 -21.07
C GLN A 253 0.93 12.44 -19.97
N ARG A 254 1.11 12.69 -18.67
CA ARG A 254 1.14 11.62 -17.66
C ARG A 254 0.75 12.07 -16.26
N ASN A 255 -0.39 11.55 -15.74
CA ASN A 255 -0.68 11.10 -14.37
C ASN A 255 -2.14 11.35 -13.96
N ASN A 256 -3.07 10.43 -14.29
CA ASN A 256 -4.42 10.48 -13.75
C ASN A 256 -4.64 9.29 -12.82
N LEU A 257 -5.04 9.54 -11.57
CA LEU A 257 -5.47 8.53 -10.60
C LEU A 257 -6.52 7.60 -11.18
N MET A 258 -7.47 8.11 -11.96
CA MET A 258 -8.47 7.30 -12.66
C MET A 258 -7.85 6.34 -13.67
N ARG A 259 -6.72 6.69 -14.30
CA ARG A 259 -5.98 5.77 -15.18
C ARG A 259 -5.17 4.77 -14.37
N THR A 260 -4.58 5.16 -13.24
CA THR A 260 -3.91 4.24 -12.31
C THR A 260 -4.90 3.24 -11.74
N LEU A 261 -6.04 3.69 -11.24
CA LEU A 261 -7.16 2.86 -10.79
C LEU A 261 -7.67 1.98 -11.93
N ARG A 262 -8.03 2.52 -13.10
CA ARG A 262 -8.49 1.71 -14.24
C ARG A 262 -7.45 0.68 -14.69
N ARG A 263 -6.16 1.03 -14.68
CA ARG A 263 -5.07 0.10 -14.99
C ARG A 263 -4.93 -0.97 -13.91
N MET A 264 -5.03 -0.61 -12.64
CA MET A 264 -5.03 -1.54 -11.51
C MET A 264 -6.23 -2.50 -11.65
N MET A 265 -7.44 -1.99 -11.87
CA MET A 265 -8.62 -2.80 -12.13
C MET A 265 -8.44 -3.74 -13.33
N GLY A 266 -7.83 -3.26 -14.42
CA GLY A 266 -7.50 -4.10 -15.58
C GLY A 266 -6.46 -5.19 -15.27
N THR A 267 -5.47 -4.86 -14.44
CA THR A 267 -4.43 -5.80 -13.96
C THR A 267 -5.03 -6.89 -13.07
N LEU A 268 -6.10 -6.56 -12.34
CA LEU A 268 -6.80 -7.45 -11.42
C LEU A 268 -7.89 -8.30 -12.11
N ASN A 269 -7.98 -8.28 -13.45
CA ASN A 269 -9.03 -8.97 -14.22
C ASN A 269 -10.47 -8.61 -13.78
N TRP A 270 -10.72 -7.33 -13.48
CA TRP A 270 -11.99 -6.83 -12.93
C TRP A 270 -13.26 -7.31 -13.63
N ASN A 271 -13.21 -7.51 -14.95
CA ASN A 271 -14.39 -7.93 -15.71
C ASN A 271 -14.88 -9.33 -15.31
N ALA A 272 -13.97 -10.22 -14.90
CA ALA A 272 -14.30 -11.57 -14.43
C ALA A 272 -14.92 -11.59 -13.04
N TRP A 273 -14.91 -10.49 -12.30
CA TRP A 273 -15.39 -10.47 -10.91
C TRP A 273 -16.91 -10.41 -10.83
N SER A 274 -17.44 -11.11 -9.84
CA SER A 274 -18.84 -10.99 -9.43
C SER A 274 -19.18 -9.56 -8.99
N LEU A 275 -20.46 -9.19 -9.11
CA LEU A 275 -20.95 -7.88 -8.62
C LEU A 275 -20.70 -7.70 -7.12
N SER A 276 -20.82 -8.77 -6.35
CA SER A 276 -20.53 -8.77 -4.90
C SER A 276 -19.08 -8.36 -4.64
N ASN A 277 -18.12 -8.99 -5.33
CA ASN A 277 -16.68 -8.73 -5.14
C ASN A 277 -16.30 -7.31 -5.58
N LYS A 278 -16.91 -6.82 -6.67
CA LYS A 278 -16.78 -5.42 -7.09
C LYS A 278 -17.30 -4.46 -6.03
N GLY A 279 -18.49 -4.74 -5.48
CA GLY A 279 -19.13 -3.93 -4.46
C GLY A 279 -18.34 -3.89 -3.15
N THR A 280 -17.83 -5.03 -2.68
CA THR A 280 -17.04 -5.10 -1.44
C THR A 280 -15.67 -4.43 -1.59
N LEU A 281 -15.03 -4.47 -2.76
CA LEU A 281 -13.80 -3.72 -3.00
C LEU A 281 -14.06 -2.20 -3.00
N LEU A 282 -15.12 -1.74 -3.67
CA LEU A 282 -15.52 -0.33 -3.62
C LEU A 282 -15.83 0.12 -2.19
N PHE A 283 -16.52 -0.72 -1.42
CA PHE A 283 -16.76 -0.49 0.00
C PHE A 283 -15.44 -0.39 0.78
N THR A 284 -14.46 -1.25 0.50
CA THR A 284 -13.14 -1.21 1.14
C THR A 284 -12.46 0.14 0.89
N PHE A 285 -12.41 0.59 -0.37
CA PHE A 285 -11.87 1.91 -0.70
C PHE A 285 -12.59 3.02 0.07
N SER A 286 -13.92 3.09 -0.02
CA SER A 286 -14.69 4.16 0.63
C SER A 286 -14.50 4.17 2.14
N TYR A 287 -14.56 3.01 2.80
CA TYR A 287 -14.46 2.91 4.25
C TYR A 287 -13.04 3.19 4.75
N THR A 288 -12.00 2.71 4.06
CA THR A 288 -10.60 3.07 4.34
C THR A 288 -10.39 4.58 4.23
N MET A 289 -10.89 5.22 3.17
CA MET A 289 -10.77 6.67 3.00
C MET A 289 -11.47 7.44 4.13
N LEU A 290 -12.62 6.98 4.62
CA LEU A 290 -13.29 7.60 5.78
C LEU A 290 -12.41 7.54 7.04
N ARG A 291 -11.75 6.41 7.31
CA ARG A 291 -10.81 6.28 8.44
C ARG A 291 -9.61 7.20 8.28
N LEU A 292 -9.01 7.24 7.09
CA LEU A 292 -7.88 8.11 6.79
C LEU A 292 -8.25 9.58 6.89
N TRP A 293 -9.47 9.96 6.51
CA TRP A 293 -9.95 11.34 6.69
C TRP A 293 -10.07 11.70 8.17
N SER A 294 -10.66 10.81 8.98
CA SER A 294 -10.73 11.01 10.43
C SER A 294 -9.34 11.20 11.04
N TRP A 295 -8.38 10.37 10.64
CA TRP A 295 -6.99 10.48 11.10
C TRP A 295 -6.32 11.77 10.59
N ASN A 296 -6.48 12.12 9.31
CA ASN A 296 -5.93 13.34 8.71
C ASN A 296 -6.38 14.60 9.45
N ASN A 297 -7.64 14.66 9.90
CA ASN A 297 -8.16 15.78 10.68
C ASN A 297 -7.50 15.91 12.07
N SER A 298 -6.82 14.86 12.55
CA SER A 298 -6.04 14.89 13.79
C SER A 298 -4.59 15.34 13.60
N LEU A 299 -4.10 15.44 12.35
CA LEU A 299 -2.73 15.85 12.03
C LEU A 299 -2.57 17.38 12.06
N SER A 300 -2.58 17.96 13.26
CA SER A 300 -2.42 19.41 13.40
C SER A 300 -1.03 19.89 12.94
N PRO A 301 -0.91 21.14 12.43
CA PRO A 301 0.38 21.70 12.05
C PRO A 301 1.41 21.66 13.19
N LYS A 302 0.98 21.94 14.42
CA LYS A 302 1.83 21.86 15.61
C LYS A 302 2.39 20.46 15.81
N TYR A 303 1.51 19.45 15.81
CA TYR A 303 1.92 18.05 15.96
C TYR A 303 2.94 17.62 14.89
N LEU A 304 2.70 17.99 13.63
CA LEU A 304 3.62 17.65 12.53
C LEU A 304 4.95 18.42 12.60
N GLN A 305 4.93 19.67 13.08
CA GLN A 305 6.15 20.45 13.34
C GLN A 305 6.95 19.89 14.51
N ASP A 306 6.29 19.42 15.55
CA ASP A 306 6.96 18.75 16.68
C ASP A 306 7.64 17.45 16.20
N LEU A 307 7.06 16.77 15.21
CA LEU A 307 7.58 15.50 14.69
C LEU A 307 8.69 15.65 13.64
N PHE A 308 8.55 16.59 12.71
CA PHE A 308 9.45 16.74 11.56
C PHE A 308 10.22 18.07 11.52
N GLY A 309 9.97 18.96 12.48
CA GLY A 309 10.53 20.31 12.52
C GLY A 309 9.77 21.33 11.67
N ILE A 310 10.33 22.54 11.59
CA ILE A 310 9.79 23.63 10.77
C ILE A 310 10.05 23.29 9.30
N THR A 311 9.02 23.35 8.46
CA THR A 311 9.17 23.18 7.01
C THR A 311 10.09 24.26 6.45
N SER A 312 11.24 23.86 5.93
CA SER A 312 12.25 24.78 5.35
C SER A 312 11.88 25.30 3.96
N VAL A 313 10.82 24.75 3.35
CA VAL A 313 10.36 25.13 2.01
C VAL A 313 9.18 26.08 2.15
N ALA A 314 9.48 27.37 2.29
CA ALA A 314 8.45 28.40 2.17
C ALA A 314 7.83 28.31 0.76
N PRO A 315 6.49 28.37 0.63
CA PRO A 315 5.89 28.56 -0.69
C PRO A 315 6.45 29.87 -1.26
N LYS A 316 6.97 29.83 -2.49
CA LYS A 316 7.20 31.07 -3.23
C LYS A 316 5.83 31.70 -3.45
N ASN A 317 5.63 32.86 -2.83
CA ASN A 317 4.54 33.79 -3.15
C ASN A 317 4.55 34.12 -4.63
#